data_AF-A0A1E5A7M7-F1
#
_entry.id   AF-A0A1E5A7M7-F1
#
_cell.length_a   1.000
_cell.length_b   1.000
_cell.length_c   1.000
_cell.angle_alpha   90.00
_cell.angle_beta   90.00
_cell.angle_gamma   90.00
#
_symmetry.space_group_name_H-M   'P 1'
#
loop_
_entity.id
_entity.type
_entity.pdbx_description
1 polymer ?
#
loop_
_entity_poly.entity_id
_entity_poly.type
_entity_poly.pdbx_seq_one_letter_code
_entity_poly.pdbx_strand_id
1 'polypeptide(L)'
;MGIINKEQIKSYFETGDKPKQQEYWDTWDSYWHKDELLPQNKVEQLEETLSEKVDKTVLEEHLSDTSVHGTQVRTVTLYILKENQLISDEELIITEFSKLPENERFIKANEMVIIDANIAISGADSGSF
;
A
#
# COMPACT_ATOMS: atom_id res chain seq x y z
N MET A 1 9.33 -36.41 -17.15
CA MET A 1 8.74 -36.09 -18.49
C MET A 1 7.68 -37.15 -18.70
N GLY A 2 6.41 -36.78 -18.92
CA GLY A 2 5.31 -37.76 -19.03
C GLY A 2 5.65 -38.84 -20.07
N ILE A 3 5.77 -40.08 -19.60
CA ILE A 3 6.19 -41.22 -20.43
C ILE A 3 5.07 -41.56 -21.42
N ILE A 4 3.81 -41.31 -21.02
CA ILE A 4 2.60 -41.48 -21.81
C ILE A 4 1.59 -40.36 -21.53
N ASN A 5 0.67 -40.12 -22.46
CA ASN A 5 -0.37 -39.09 -22.29
C ASN A 5 -1.66 -39.66 -21.65
N LYS A 6 -2.55 -38.76 -21.22
CA LYS A 6 -3.80 -39.12 -20.51
C LYS A 6 -4.72 -40.05 -21.30
N GLU A 7 -4.80 -39.92 -22.62
CA GLU A 7 -5.65 -40.79 -23.44
C GLU A 7 -5.06 -42.20 -23.55
N GLN A 8 -3.73 -42.33 -23.60
CA GLN A 8 -3.06 -43.63 -23.53
C GLN A 8 -3.30 -44.30 -22.17
N ILE A 9 -3.19 -43.54 -21.07
CA ILE A 9 -3.48 -44.06 -19.72
C ILE A 9 -4.92 -44.59 -19.65
N LYS A 10 -5.91 -43.84 -20.17
CA LYS A 10 -7.32 -44.29 -20.16
C LYS A 10 -7.53 -45.62 -20.88
N SER A 11 -6.81 -45.85 -21.98
CA SER A 11 -6.91 -47.12 -22.73
C SER A 11 -6.45 -48.34 -21.92
N TYR A 12 -5.63 -48.16 -20.87
CA TYR A 12 -5.18 -49.25 -20.01
C TYR A 12 -6.22 -49.68 -18.97
N PHE A 13 -7.27 -48.88 -18.76
CA PHE A 13 -8.29 -49.09 -17.73
C PHE A 13 -9.71 -49.11 -18.31
N GLU A 14 -9.87 -49.57 -19.55
CA GLU A 14 -11.19 -49.78 -20.14
C GLU A 14 -11.96 -50.91 -19.43
N THR A 15 -13.29 -50.87 -19.51
CA THR A 15 -14.13 -51.86 -18.83
C THR A 15 -13.84 -53.26 -19.36
N GLY A 16 -13.40 -54.16 -18.48
CA GLY A 16 -13.06 -55.54 -18.85
C GLY A 16 -11.57 -55.74 -19.10
N ASP A 17 -10.80 -54.67 -19.22
CA ASP A 17 -9.36 -54.72 -19.36
C ASP A 17 -8.67 -54.68 -17.99
N LYS A 18 -7.56 -55.43 -17.90
CA LYS A 18 -6.65 -55.37 -16.76
C LYS A 18 -5.30 -54.90 -17.28
N PRO A 19 -4.78 -53.75 -16.79
CA PRO A 19 -3.48 -53.27 -17.22
C PRO A 19 -2.40 -54.28 -16.87
N LYS A 20 -1.42 -54.42 -17.76
CA LYS A 20 -0.16 -55.10 -17.48
C LYS A 20 0.62 -54.33 -16.43
N GLN A 21 1.58 -54.99 -15.80
CA GLN A 21 2.44 -54.37 -14.78
C GLN A 21 3.10 -53.08 -15.28
N GLN A 22 3.64 -53.09 -16.50
CA GLN A 22 4.27 -51.90 -17.08
C GLN A 22 3.26 -50.77 -17.30
N GLU A 23 2.08 -51.07 -17.85
CA GLU A 23 1.00 -50.07 -18.08
C GLU A 23 0.54 -49.43 -16.76
N TYR A 24 0.51 -50.23 -15.67
CA TYR A 24 0.23 -49.72 -14.33
C TYR A 24 1.35 -48.82 -13.80
N TRP A 25 2.62 -49.17 -14.00
CA TRP A 25 3.75 -48.34 -13.60
C TRP A 25 3.82 -47.04 -14.40
N ASP A 26 3.67 -47.12 -15.72
CA ASP A 26 3.67 -45.97 -16.63
C ASP A 26 2.57 -44.95 -16.27
N THR A 27 1.47 -45.42 -15.67
CA THR A 27 0.41 -44.55 -15.14
C THR A 27 0.94 -43.66 -14.03
N TRP A 28 1.64 -44.22 -13.04
CA TRP A 28 2.18 -43.46 -11.91
C TRP A 28 3.34 -42.57 -12.33
N ASP A 29 4.27 -43.11 -13.12
CA ASP A 29 5.46 -42.40 -13.62
C ASP A 29 5.11 -41.21 -14.55
N SER A 30 3.88 -41.15 -15.06
CA SER A 30 3.40 -40.03 -15.89
C SER A 30 2.91 -38.82 -15.10
N TYR A 31 2.78 -38.92 -13.78
CA TYR A 31 2.44 -37.81 -12.89
C TYR A 31 3.66 -37.32 -12.11
N TRP A 32 3.60 -36.06 -11.65
CA TRP A 32 4.60 -35.57 -10.69
C TRP A 32 4.40 -36.21 -9.32
N HIS A 33 5.47 -36.75 -8.76
CA HIS A 33 5.47 -37.29 -7.41
C HIS A 33 5.92 -36.23 -6.40
N LYS A 34 5.44 -36.36 -5.14
CA LYS A 34 5.74 -35.43 -4.04
C LYS A 34 7.23 -35.23 -3.74
N ASP A 35 8.04 -36.23 -4.10
CA ASP A 35 9.48 -36.24 -3.85
C ASP A 35 10.26 -35.64 -5.04
N GLU A 36 9.55 -35.22 -6.10
CA GLU A 36 10.12 -34.59 -7.28
C GLU A 36 9.97 -33.07 -7.22
N LEU A 37 10.98 -32.38 -7.76
CA LEU A 37 10.91 -30.94 -7.94
C LEU A 37 10.11 -30.63 -9.21
N LEU A 38 9.06 -29.80 -9.07
CA LEU A 38 8.32 -29.26 -10.20
C LEU A 38 9.16 -28.16 -10.90
N PRO A 39 9.56 -28.33 -12.17
CA PRO A 39 10.29 -27.30 -12.89
C PRO A 39 9.40 -26.07 -13.13
N GLN A 40 9.92 -24.87 -12.86
CA GLN A 40 9.17 -23.62 -13.02
C GLN A 40 8.65 -23.43 -14.46
N ASN A 41 9.42 -23.83 -15.47
CA ASN A 41 9.03 -23.75 -16.88
C ASN A 41 7.88 -24.71 -17.28
N LYS A 42 7.39 -25.54 -16.35
CA LYS A 42 6.22 -26.41 -16.54
C LYS A 42 4.95 -25.85 -15.89
N VAL A 43 5.05 -24.75 -15.16
CA VAL A 43 3.91 -24.06 -14.56
C VAL A 43 3.40 -23.02 -15.55
N GLU A 44 2.17 -23.22 -16.02
CA GLU A 44 1.51 -22.30 -16.96
C GLU A 44 1.39 -20.89 -16.35
N GLN A 45 1.65 -19.86 -17.15
CA GLN A 45 1.55 -18.44 -16.77
C GLN A 45 2.45 -17.99 -15.59
N LEU A 46 3.40 -18.82 -15.14
CA LEU A 46 4.28 -18.45 -14.02
C LEU A 46 5.13 -17.22 -14.36
N GLU A 47 5.76 -17.22 -15.53
CA GLU A 47 6.62 -16.11 -15.97
C GLU A 47 5.81 -14.82 -16.18
N GLU A 48 4.65 -14.91 -16.82
CA GLU A 48 3.73 -13.79 -17.03
C GLU A 48 3.31 -13.17 -15.68
N THR A 49 2.85 -14.00 -14.74
CA THR A 49 2.43 -13.57 -13.40
C THR A 49 3.57 -12.88 -12.63
N LEU A 50 4.81 -13.38 -12.77
CA LEU A 50 5.97 -12.78 -12.12
C LEU A 50 6.41 -11.48 -12.81
N SER A 51 6.26 -11.38 -14.12
CA SER A 51 6.61 -10.19 -14.89
C SER A 51 5.74 -8.96 -14.55
N GLU A 52 4.54 -9.19 -14.01
CA GLU A 52 3.67 -8.14 -13.49
C GLU A 52 4.07 -7.64 -12.09
N LYS A 53 5.02 -8.31 -11.42
CA LYS A 53 5.48 -7.91 -10.09
C LYS A 53 6.73 -7.04 -10.21
N VAL A 54 6.84 -6.10 -9.27
CA VAL A 54 8.06 -5.32 -9.09
C VAL A 54 9.13 -6.17 -8.40
N ASP A 55 10.38 -6.03 -8.83
CA ASP A 55 11.52 -6.68 -8.17
C ASP A 55 11.66 -6.21 -6.72
N LYS A 56 12.09 -7.14 -5.86
CA LYS A 56 12.26 -6.87 -4.42
C LYS A 56 13.20 -5.69 -4.18
N THR A 57 14.31 -5.62 -4.89
CA THR A 57 15.31 -4.55 -4.74
C THR A 57 14.72 -3.20 -5.11
N VAL A 58 13.97 -3.12 -6.22
CA VAL A 58 13.30 -1.89 -6.66
C VAL A 58 12.27 -1.42 -5.63
N LEU A 59 11.52 -2.36 -5.05
CA LEU A 59 10.58 -2.04 -3.98
C LEU A 59 11.29 -1.51 -2.73
N GLU A 60 12.36 -2.18 -2.30
CA GLU A 60 13.13 -1.78 -1.11
C GLU A 60 13.77 -0.39 -1.29
N GLU A 61 14.31 -0.11 -2.48
CA GLU A 61 14.85 1.21 -2.83
C GLU A 61 13.75 2.29 -2.80
N HIS A 62 12.59 2.04 -3.42
CA HIS A 62 11.46 2.97 -3.40
C HIS A 62 10.99 3.31 -1.98
N LEU A 63 10.88 2.30 -1.10
CA LEU A 63 10.45 2.50 0.29
C LEU A 63 11.46 3.29 1.13
N SER A 64 12.74 3.19 0.80
CA SER A 64 13.81 3.92 1.49
C SER A 64 13.91 5.38 1.05
N ASP A 65 13.39 5.70 -0.13
CA ASP A 65 13.42 7.04 -0.68
C ASP A 65 12.15 7.82 -0.29
N THR A 66 12.24 8.58 0.80
CA THR A 66 11.12 9.45 1.23
C THR A 66 10.87 10.62 0.29
N SER A 67 11.77 10.92 -0.66
CA SER A 67 11.63 12.05 -1.58
C SER A 67 10.67 11.77 -2.75
N VAL A 68 10.49 10.49 -3.11
CA VAL A 68 9.55 10.06 -4.16
C VAL A 68 8.12 9.89 -3.65
N HIS A 69 7.95 9.86 -2.34
CA HIS A 69 6.64 9.93 -1.70
C HIS A 69 6.23 11.40 -1.59
N GLY A 70 5.29 11.82 -2.43
CA GLY A 70 4.83 13.21 -2.45
C GLY A 70 4.38 13.69 -1.05
N THR A 71 4.78 14.91 -0.69
CA THR A 71 4.27 15.59 0.51
C THR A 71 2.76 15.75 0.38
N GLN A 72 2.01 15.11 1.27
CA GLN A 72 0.57 15.29 1.32
C GLN A 72 0.26 16.66 1.93
N VAL A 73 0.13 17.68 1.08
CA VAL A 73 -0.36 19.00 1.49
C VAL A 73 -1.84 18.86 1.86
N ARG A 74 -2.17 19.13 3.12
CA ARG A 74 -3.55 19.12 3.61
C ARG A 74 -3.98 20.54 3.95
N THR A 75 -5.17 20.92 3.49
CA THR A 75 -5.83 22.15 3.94
C THR A 75 -6.42 21.89 5.31
N VAL A 76 -6.02 22.66 6.32
CA VAL A 76 -6.63 22.65 7.64
C VAL A 76 -7.36 23.98 7.83
N THR A 77 -8.61 23.93 8.27
CA THR A 77 -9.33 25.13 8.70
C THR A 77 -8.91 25.46 10.12
N LEU A 78 -8.33 26.64 10.31
CA LEU A 78 -7.89 27.15 11.62
C LEU A 78 -8.96 28.08 12.19
N TYR A 79 -9.18 27.98 13.50
CA TYR A 79 -10.10 28.85 14.25
C TYR A 79 -9.35 29.43 15.45
N ILE A 80 -9.51 30.73 15.69
CA ILE A 80 -9.03 31.39 16.91
C ILE A 80 -10.24 31.73 17.78
N LEU A 81 -10.12 31.43 19.07
CA LEU A 81 -11.05 31.91 20.10
C LEU A 81 -10.39 33.04 20.88
N LYS A 82 -11.10 34.14 21.07
CA LYS A 82 -10.74 35.18 22.03
C LYS A 82 -11.91 35.37 22.98
N GLU A 83 -11.65 35.26 24.28
CA GLU A 83 -12.68 35.42 25.31
C GLU A 83 -13.93 34.54 25.03
N ASN A 84 -13.70 33.31 24.58
CA ASN A 84 -14.75 32.35 24.21
C ASN A 84 -15.60 32.72 22.98
N GLN A 85 -15.20 33.73 22.19
CA GLN A 85 -15.83 34.09 20.92
C GLN A 85 -14.94 33.71 19.73
N LEU A 86 -15.56 33.16 18.68
CA LEU A 86 -14.87 32.86 17.43
C LEU A 86 -14.43 34.14 16.71
N ILE A 87 -13.17 34.18 16.28
CA ILE A 87 -12.64 35.21 15.41
C ILE A 87 -12.67 34.68 13.97
N SER A 88 -13.27 35.46 13.06
CA SER A 88 -13.34 35.15 11.62
C SER A 88 -12.36 35.99 10.78
N ASP A 89 -11.39 36.62 11.42
CA ASP A 89 -10.36 37.44 10.76
C ASP A 89 -9.22 36.54 10.23
N GLU A 90 -9.22 36.31 8.92
CA GLU A 90 -8.25 35.44 8.25
C GLU A 90 -6.80 35.94 8.39
N GLU A 91 -6.57 37.26 8.36
CA GLU A 91 -5.23 37.84 8.41
C GLU A 91 -4.62 37.69 9.82
N LEU A 92 -5.45 37.87 10.84
CA LEU A 92 -5.05 37.62 12.23
C LEU A 92 -4.77 36.13 12.48
N ILE A 93 -5.60 35.23 11.93
CA ILE A 93 -5.41 33.77 12.06
C ILE A 93 -4.07 33.32 11.47
N ILE A 94 -3.75 33.80 10.27
CA ILE A 94 -2.48 33.49 9.59
C ILE A 94 -1.29 34.05 10.37
N THR A 95 -1.42 35.27 10.89
CA THR A 95 -0.37 35.95 11.65
C THR A 95 -0.02 35.21 12.94
N GLU A 96 -1.02 34.79 13.71
CA GLU A 96 -0.78 34.05 14.96
C GLU A 96 -0.28 32.62 14.70
N PHE A 97 -0.82 31.91 13.70
CA PHE A 97 -0.31 30.59 13.32
C PHE A 97 1.17 30.63 12.92
N SER A 98 1.58 31.71 12.25
CA SER A 98 2.98 31.92 11.83
C SER A 98 3.95 32.17 12.99
N LYS A 99 3.46 32.38 14.22
CA LYS A 99 4.30 32.52 15.43
C LYS A 99 4.57 31.19 16.12
N LEU A 100 3.82 30.13 15.80
CA LEU A 100 4.01 28.80 16.38
C LEU A 100 5.33 28.17 15.87
N PRO A 101 6.03 27.36 16.67
CA PRO A 101 7.21 26.64 16.20
C PRO A 101 6.82 25.54 15.19
N GLU A 102 7.71 25.19 14.27
CA GLU A 102 7.41 24.33 13.12
C GLU A 102 6.88 22.94 13.54
N ASN A 103 7.40 22.38 14.63
CA ASN A 103 6.96 21.10 15.21
C ASN A 103 5.51 21.12 15.74
N GLU A 104 4.94 22.30 15.98
CA GLU A 104 3.54 22.49 16.41
C GLU A 104 2.62 22.85 15.24
N ARG A 105 3.18 23.02 14.03
CA ARG A 105 2.41 23.27 12.79
C ARG A 105 2.01 21.98 12.05
N PHE A 106 2.49 20.81 12.50
CA PHE A 106 2.13 19.52 11.92
C PHE A 106 0.91 18.91 12.65
N ILE A 107 -0.15 18.66 11.91
CA ILE A 107 -1.45 18.22 12.47
C ILE A 107 -1.72 16.77 12.04
N LYS A 108 -2.05 15.89 13.00
CA LYS A 108 -2.52 14.53 12.68
C LYS A 108 -3.94 14.59 12.13
N ALA A 109 -4.29 13.65 11.25
CA ALA A 109 -5.62 13.57 10.65
C ALA A 109 -6.73 13.57 11.72
N ASN A 110 -7.75 14.42 11.53
CA ASN A 110 -8.97 14.52 12.37
C ASN A 110 -8.76 15.07 13.80
N GLU A 111 -7.64 15.72 14.10
CA GLU A 111 -7.46 16.46 15.36
C GLU A 111 -7.84 17.94 15.18
N MET A 112 -8.73 18.45 16.04
CA MET A 112 -9.05 19.88 16.13
C MET A 112 -7.93 20.56 16.92
N VAL A 113 -7.26 21.54 16.31
CA VAL A 113 -6.24 22.35 16.98
C VAL A 113 -6.87 23.66 17.45
N ILE A 114 -6.93 23.86 18.76
CA ILE A 114 -7.34 25.12 19.40
C ILE A 114 -6.06 25.83 19.81
N ILE A 115 -5.79 27.00 19.22
CA ILE A 115 -4.64 27.84 19.59
C ILE A 115 -5.12 28.82 20.66
N ASP A 116 -4.73 28.59 21.92
CA ASP A 116 -4.92 29.57 22.99
C ASP A 116 -3.84 30.66 22.86
N ALA A 117 -4.20 31.80 22.25
CA ALA A 117 -3.32 32.95 22.10
C ALA A 117 -3.81 34.15 22.94
N ASN A 118 -2.90 34.77 23.71
CA ASN A 118 -3.16 35.99 24.45
C ASN A 118 -2.95 37.21 23.53
N ILE A 119 -3.96 37.54 22.71
CA ILE A 119 -3.85 38.55 21.64
C ILE A 119 -4.05 39.96 22.20
N ALA A 120 -2.97 40.75 22.30
CA ALA A 120 -3.03 42.19 22.57
C ALA A 120 -3.24 42.96 21.26
N ILE A 121 -4.43 43.55 21.07
CA ILE A 121 -4.66 44.50 19.97
C ILE A 121 -4.28 45.87 20.52
N SER A 122 -3.21 46.48 20.01
CA SER A 122 -2.87 47.86 20.35
C SER A 122 -4.03 48.76 19.92
N GLY A 123 -4.64 49.44 20.88
CA GLY A 123 -5.80 50.30 20.66
C GLY A 123 -5.52 51.39 19.62
N ALA A 124 -6.56 51.70 18.83
CA ALA A 124 -6.58 52.83 17.92
C ALA A 124 -6.17 54.11 18.67
N ASP A 125 -5.24 54.84 18.06
CA ASP A 125 -4.79 56.17 18.47
C ASP A 125 -6.01 57.07 18.67
N SER A 126 -6.35 57.36 19.93
CA SER A 126 -7.37 58.35 20.26
C SER A 126 -6.76 59.73 20.04
N GLY A 127 -6.84 60.20 18.79
CA GLY A 127 -6.47 61.56 18.42
C GLY A 127 -7.13 62.58 19.35
N SER A 128 -6.27 63.35 20.01
CA SER A 128 -6.59 64.45 20.91
C SER A 128 -7.48 65.51 20.22
N PHE A 129 -8.56 65.92 20.90
CA PHE A 129 -9.28 67.17 20.61
C PHE A 129 -8.53 68.38 21.16
#